data_AF-A0A9E1VFR9-F1
#
_entry.id   AF-A0A9E1VFR9-F1
#
_cell.length_a   1.000
_cell.length_b   1.000
_cell.length_c   1.000
_cell.angle_alpha   90.00
_cell.angle_beta   90.00
_cell.angle_gamma   90.00
#
_symmetry.space_group_name_H-M   'P 1'
#
loop_
_entity.id
_entity.type
_entity.pdbx_description
1 polymer ?
#
loop_
_entity_poly.entity_id
_entity_poly.type
_entity_poly.pdbx_seq_one_letter_code
_entity_poly.pdbx_strand_id
1 'polypeptide(L)'
;SQKAYVITALISCVLGVVIGHFEVSFIIKAAIPALMFIYPITIVLILLNVVSSKLASPTVFKGVVFVTFLFSIPDFLGSLQLSDFLKPIIYWIPLSSKSLGWVLPALTMFIALNVYNHHQKRSTREAPTS
;
A
#
# COMPACT_ATOMS: atom_id res chain seq x y z
N SER A 1 -18.76 -18.07 11.21
CA SER A 1 -19.03 -19.48 11.56
C SER A 1 -18.03 -19.94 12.60
N GLN A 2 -18.48 -20.41 13.77
CA GLN A 2 -17.62 -20.78 14.91
C GLN A 2 -16.57 -21.85 14.53
N LYS A 3 -16.91 -22.77 13.62
CA LYS A 3 -15.97 -23.78 13.10
C LYS A 3 -14.81 -23.18 12.32
N ALA A 4 -15.06 -22.17 11.48
CA ALA A 4 -14.01 -21.50 10.71
C ALA A 4 -13.01 -20.79 11.63
N TYR A 5 -13.51 -20.12 12.68
CA TYR A 5 -12.66 -19.48 13.69
C TYR A 5 -11.74 -20.49 14.37
N VAL A 6 -12.29 -21.61 14.85
CA VAL A 6 -11.51 -22.67 15.51
C VAL A 6 -10.46 -23.25 14.56
N ILE A 7 -10.83 -23.53 13.30
CA ILE A 7 -9.90 -24.06 12.30
C ILE A 7 -8.76 -23.07 12.01
N THR A 8 -9.07 -21.80 11.76
CA THR A 8 -8.03 -20.78 11.50
C THR A 8 -7.13 -20.56 12.71
N ALA A 9 -7.69 -20.51 13.92
CA ALA A 9 -6.91 -20.38 15.15
C ALA A 9 -5.94 -21.56 15.32
N LEU A 10 -6.43 -22.79 15.10
CA LEU A 10 -5.61 -24.00 15.20
C LEU A 10 -4.49 -24.01 14.15
N ILE A 11 -4.80 -23.66 12.90
CA ILE A 11 -3.81 -23.52 11.82
C ILE A 11 -2.76 -22.46 12.17
N SER A 12 -3.16 -21.28 12.66
CA SER A 12 -2.24 -20.20 13.01
C SER A 12 -1.31 -20.58 14.16
N CYS A 13 -1.81 -21.35 15.14
CA CYS A 13 -1.04 -21.83 16.27
C CYS A 13 0.02 -22.84 15.82
N VAL A 14 -0.36 -23.83 15.00
CA VAL A 14 0.56 -24.83 14.44
C VAL A 14 1.62 -24.16 13.56
N LEU A 15 1.21 -23.26 12.66
CA LEU A 15 2.14 -22.47 11.84
C LEU A 15 3.11 -21.66 12.70
N GLY A 16 2.63 -21.02 13.77
CA GLY A 16 3.48 -20.25 14.68
C GLY A 16 4.56 -21.11 15.35
N VAL A 17 4.20 -22.32 15.83
CA VAL A 17 5.17 -23.26 16.43
C VAL A 17 6.20 -23.73 15.39
N VAL A 18 5.76 -24.06 14.18
CA VAL A 18 6.66 -24.49 13.09
C VAL A 18 7.59 -23.36 12.67
N ILE A 19 7.06 -22.15 12.50
CA ILE A 19 7.86 -20.98 12.11
C ILE A 19 8.86 -20.62 13.22
N GLY A 20 8.45 -20.72 14.49
CA GLY A 20 9.29 -20.44 15.65
C GLY A 20 10.45 -21.43 15.86
N HIS A 21 10.41 -22.60 15.21
CA HIS A 21 11.54 -23.54 15.21
C HIS A 21 12.68 -23.08 14.27
N PHE A 22 12.42 -22.18 13.32
CA PHE A 22 13.47 -21.62 12.45
C PHE A 22 14.29 -20.52 13.14
N GLU A 23 15.49 -20.27 12.63
CA GLU A 23 16.28 -19.12 13.06
C GLU A 23 15.61 -17.79 12.71
N VAL A 24 15.74 -16.81 13.61
CA VAL A 24 15.18 -15.45 13.44
C VAL A 24 15.60 -14.83 12.10
N SER A 25 16.84 -15.05 11.67
CA SER A 25 17.35 -14.56 10.39
C SER A 25 16.58 -15.10 9.18
N PHE A 26 16.15 -16.36 9.21
CA PHE A 26 15.34 -16.96 8.15
C PHE A 26 13.92 -16.37 8.16
N ILE A 27 13.32 -16.25 9.35
CA ILE A 27 11.99 -15.66 9.55
C ILE A 27 11.95 -14.23 9.00
N ILE A 28 12.96 -13.40 9.33
CA ILE A 28 13.04 -12.02 8.85
C ILE A 28 13.17 -11.97 7.33
N LYS A 29 14.05 -12.79 6.74
CA LYS A 29 14.22 -12.83 5.27
C LYS A 29 12.92 -13.22 4.56
N ALA A 30 12.15 -14.16 5.11
CA ALA A 30 10.84 -14.52 4.58
C ALA A 30 9.77 -13.44 4.81
N ALA A 31 9.85 -12.70 5.91
CA ALA A 31 8.92 -11.62 6.26
C ALA A 31 9.15 -10.33 5.47
N ILE A 32 10.40 -10.02 5.07
CA ILE A 32 10.74 -8.78 4.35
C ILE A 32 9.87 -8.57 3.10
N PRO A 33 9.71 -9.56 2.19
CA PRO A 33 8.85 -9.38 1.01
C PRO A 33 7.40 -9.09 1.40
N ALA A 34 6.83 -9.87 2.32
CA ALA A 34 5.47 -9.63 2.78
C ALA A 34 5.31 -8.23 3.38
N LEU A 35 6.29 -7.78 4.17
CA LEU A 35 6.30 -6.44 4.75
C LEU A 35 6.42 -5.36 3.66
N MET A 36 7.30 -5.54 2.67
CA MET A 36 7.47 -4.62 1.54
C MET A 36 6.19 -4.42 0.71
N PHE A 37 5.32 -5.43 0.67
CA PHE A 37 4.02 -5.33 0.01
C PHE A 37 2.94 -4.68 0.88
N ILE A 38 2.87 -5.04 2.16
CA ILE A 38 1.81 -4.59 3.07
C ILE A 38 2.06 -3.16 3.57
N TYR A 39 3.31 -2.79 3.83
CA TYR A 39 3.64 -1.52 4.47
C TYR A 39 3.13 -0.26 3.73
N PRO A 40 3.20 -0.16 2.38
CA PRO A 40 2.78 1.05 1.67
C PRO A 40 1.27 1.26 1.82
N ILE A 41 0.53 0.15 1.69
CA ILE A 41 -0.93 0.12 1.79
C ILE A 41 -1.33 0.55 3.20
N THR A 42 -0.70 -0.01 4.23
CA THR A 42 -0.97 0.34 5.63
C THR A 42 -0.64 1.79 5.94
N ILE A 43 0.52 2.30 5.50
CA ILE A 43 0.89 3.71 5.71
C ILE A 43 -0.14 4.64 5.08
N VAL A 44 -0.53 4.38 3.83
CA VAL A 44 -1.50 5.21 3.10
C VAL A 44 -2.89 5.15 3.73
N LEU A 45 -3.33 3.96 4.18
CA LEU A 45 -4.59 3.80 4.90
C LEU A 45 -4.61 4.63 6.19
N ILE A 46 -3.53 4.59 6.98
CA ILE A 46 -3.41 5.38 8.21
C ILE A 46 -3.41 6.88 7.87
N LEU A 47 -2.62 7.30 6.89
CA LEU A 47 -2.51 8.70 6.48
C LEU A 47 -3.86 9.26 6.00
N LEU A 48 -4.56 8.53 5.13
CA LEU A 48 -5.86 8.93 4.62
C LEU A 48 -6.96 8.88 5.69
N ASN A 49 -6.85 7.99 6.67
CA ASN A 49 -7.79 7.90 7.78
C ASN A 49 -7.60 9.06 8.78
N VAL A 50 -6.36 9.47 9.02
CA VAL A 50 -6.01 10.62 9.87
C VAL A 50 -6.38 11.94 9.19
N VAL A 51 -6.30 12.02 7.86
CA VAL A 51 -6.75 13.19 7.11
C VAL A 51 -8.28 13.32 7.20
N SER A 52 -8.75 14.54 7.45
CA SER A 52 -10.19 14.82 7.52
C SER A 52 -10.93 14.32 6.28
N SER A 53 -12.11 13.69 6.47
CA SER A 53 -12.99 13.20 5.39
C SER A 53 -13.38 14.27 4.36
N LYS A 54 -13.17 15.55 4.69
CA LYS A 54 -13.38 16.70 3.79
C LYS A 54 -12.32 16.79 2.68
N LEU A 55 -11.10 16.31 2.94
CA LEU A 55 -9.97 16.20 2.00
C LEU A 55 -9.89 14.78 1.41
N ALA A 56 -10.08 13.75 2.24
CA ALA A 56 -10.08 12.35 1.81
C ALA A 56 -11.48 11.86 1.40
N SER A 57 -12.03 12.43 0.33
CA SER A 57 -13.28 11.92 -0.27
C SER A 57 -13.14 10.43 -0.62
N PRO A 58 -14.22 9.60 -0.61
CA PRO A 58 -14.14 8.18 -0.95
C PRO A 58 -13.42 7.88 -2.27
N THR A 59 -13.54 8.77 -3.25
CA THR A 59 -12.84 8.70 -4.54
C THR A 59 -11.32 8.93 -4.40
N VAL A 60 -10.91 9.92 -3.59
CA VAL A 60 -9.50 10.19 -3.27
C VAL A 60 -8.91 8.99 -2.56
N PHE A 61 -9.63 8.45 -1.57
CA PHE A 61 -9.20 7.31 -0.78
C PHE A 61 -8.93 6.09 -1.66
N LYS A 62 -9.91 5.69 -2.48
CA LYS A 62 -9.78 4.56 -3.40
C LYS A 62 -8.67 4.77 -4.42
N GLY A 63 -8.57 5.96 -5.01
CA GLY A 63 -7.56 6.27 -6.03
C GLY A 63 -6.13 6.20 -5.49
N VAL A 64 -5.86 6.81 -4.34
CA VAL A 64 -4.53 6.82 -3.72
C VAL A 64 -4.13 5.42 -3.25
N VAL A 65 -5.05 4.67 -2.63
CA VAL A 65 -4.79 3.28 -2.22
C VAL A 65 -4.52 2.39 -3.44
N PHE A 66 -5.28 2.54 -4.53
CA PHE A 66 -5.11 1.75 -5.74
C PHE A 66 -3.77 2.01 -6.43
N VAL A 67 -3.39 3.29 -6.58
CA VAL A 67 -2.09 3.67 -7.15
C VAL A 67 -0.95 3.15 -6.28
N THR A 68 -1.06 3.30 -4.95
CA THR A 68 -0.06 2.78 -4.01
C THR A 68 0.08 1.27 -4.14
N PHE A 69 -1.04 0.54 -4.19
CA PHE A 69 -1.06 -0.91 -4.38
C PHE A 69 -0.34 -1.33 -5.66
N LEU A 70 -0.64 -0.68 -6.79
CA LEU A 70 -0.06 -1.01 -8.09
C LEU A 70 1.45 -0.78 -8.12
N PHE A 71 1.91 0.33 -7.53
CA PHE A 71 3.33 0.67 -7.45
C PHE A 71 4.10 -0.08 -6.35
N SER A 72 3.42 -0.81 -5.45
CA SER A 72 4.06 -1.67 -4.45
C SER A 72 4.42 -3.06 -5.00
N ILE A 73 3.81 -3.48 -6.11
CA ILE A 73 4.10 -4.78 -6.74
C ILE A 73 5.54 -4.87 -7.25
N PRO A 74 6.09 -3.87 -7.99
CA PRO A 74 7.49 -3.90 -8.42
C PRO A 74 8.48 -3.92 -7.26
N ASP A 75 8.22 -3.16 -6.19
CA ASP A 75 9.04 -3.16 -4.97
C ASP A 75 9.02 -4.55 -4.29
N PHE A 76 7.85 -5.19 -4.20
CA PHE A 76 7.71 -6.56 -3.70
C PHE A 76 8.49 -7.57 -4.55
N LEU A 77 8.33 -7.56 -5.88
CA LEU A 77 9.08 -8.45 -6.78
C LEU A 77 10.59 -8.21 -6.69
N GLY A 78 11.01 -6.95 -6.55
CA GLY A 78 12.41 -6.57 -6.35
C GLY A 78 13.01 -7.14 -5.07
N SER A 79 12.22 -7.26 -4.00
CA SER A 79 12.64 -7.81 -2.70
C SER A 79 12.90 -9.32 -2.72
N LEU A 80 12.33 -10.05 -3.69
CA LEU A 80 12.52 -11.50 -3.86
C LEU A 80 13.87 -11.86 -4.53
N GLN A 81 14.80 -10.91 -4.65
CA GLN A 81 16.11 -11.10 -5.29
C GLN A 81 16.05 -11.59 -6.75
N LEU A 82 14.87 -11.49 -7.40
CA LEU A 82 14.71 -11.56 -8.87
C LEU A 82 15.44 -10.40 -9.59
N SER A 83 16.10 -9.54 -8.82
CA SER A 83 16.74 -8.28 -9.16
C SER A 83 17.97 -8.41 -10.05
N ASP A 84 18.57 -9.59 -10.21
CA ASP A 84 19.72 -9.77 -11.13
C ASP A 84 19.34 -9.48 -12.60
N PHE A 85 18.08 -9.70 -12.97
CA PHE A 85 17.57 -9.39 -14.31
C PHE A 85 17.04 -7.95 -14.47
N LEU A 86 16.93 -7.18 -13.39
CA LEU A 86 16.25 -5.86 -13.38
C LEU A 86 17.14 -4.67 -12.97
N LYS A 87 18.44 -4.90 -12.72
CA LYS A 87 19.44 -3.86 -12.38
C LYS A 87 19.43 -2.61 -13.30
N PRO A 88 19.19 -2.70 -14.63
CA PRO A 88 19.22 -1.51 -15.48
C PRO A 88 18.04 -0.55 -15.27
N ILE A 89 16.87 -1.07 -14.89
CA ILE A 89 15.62 -0.29 -14.74
C ILE A 89 15.52 0.38 -13.37
N ILE A 90 16.06 -0.26 -12.33
CA ILE A 90 16.07 0.25 -10.95
C ILE A 90 16.97 1.49 -10.82
N TYR A 91 18.02 1.62 -11.65
CA TYR A 91 18.95 2.77 -11.62
C TYR A 91 18.31 4.10 -12.07
N TRP A 92 17.26 4.07 -12.90
CA TRP A 92 16.65 5.28 -13.45
C TRP A 92 15.72 6.02 -12.48
N ILE A 93 15.28 5.38 -11.39
CA ILE A 93 14.44 5.99 -10.36
C ILE A 93 15.20 6.02 -9.03
N PRO A 94 15.75 7.18 -8.62
CA PRO A 94 16.61 7.29 -7.45
C PRO A 94 15.93 6.90 -6.13
N LEU A 95 14.58 6.92 -6.06
CA LEU A 95 13.80 6.49 -4.88
C LEU A 95 13.50 4.98 -4.81
N SER A 96 13.67 4.21 -5.90
CA SER A 96 13.42 2.75 -5.89
C SER A 96 14.50 2.00 -5.10
N SER A 97 15.69 2.57 -5.01
CA SER A 97 16.83 2.07 -4.22
C SER A 97 16.53 1.94 -2.72
N LYS A 98 15.49 2.62 -2.22
CA LYS A 98 15.04 2.60 -0.81
C LYS A 98 13.68 1.93 -0.63
N SER A 99 13.16 1.25 -1.66
CA SER A 99 11.81 0.67 -1.69
C SER A 99 10.67 1.70 -1.60
N LEU A 100 10.94 3.00 -1.76
CA LEU A 100 9.98 4.10 -1.63
C LEU A 100 9.35 4.51 -2.97
N GLY A 101 9.34 3.60 -3.96
CA GLY A 101 8.85 3.87 -5.31
C GLY A 101 7.37 4.31 -5.36
N TRP A 102 6.57 3.86 -4.40
CA TRP A 102 5.14 4.16 -4.28
C TRP A 102 4.83 5.55 -3.72
N VAL A 103 5.75 6.19 -2.98
CA VAL A 103 5.47 7.45 -2.27
C VAL A 103 5.18 8.59 -3.24
N LEU A 104 5.98 8.70 -4.30
CA LEU A 104 5.81 9.72 -5.34
C LEU A 104 4.45 9.59 -6.05
N PRO A 105 4.07 8.43 -6.62
CA PRO A 105 2.74 8.19 -7.19
C PRO A 105 1.58 8.43 -6.23
N ALA A 106 1.73 8.00 -4.97
CA ALA A 106 0.68 8.18 -3.96
C ALA A 106 0.45 9.67 -3.66
N LEU A 107 1.53 10.44 -3.49
CA LEU A 107 1.47 11.86 -3.20
C LEU A 107 0.91 12.66 -4.39
N THR A 108 1.36 12.36 -5.61
CA THR A 108 0.85 13.03 -6.82
C THR A 108 -0.64 12.76 -7.02
N MET A 109 -1.10 11.52 -6.82
CA MET A 109 -2.51 11.17 -6.90
C MET A 109 -3.34 11.86 -5.80
N PHE A 110 -2.82 11.93 -4.58
CA PHE A 110 -3.49 12.61 -3.48
C PHE A 110 -3.70 14.10 -3.77
N ILE A 111 -2.68 14.79 -4.28
CA ILE A 111 -2.77 16.21 -4.66
C ILE A 111 -3.73 16.38 -5.83
N ALA A 112 -3.59 15.58 -6.90
CA ALA A 112 -4.42 15.68 -8.10
C ALA A 112 -5.91 15.49 -7.80
N LEU A 113 -6.27 14.47 -7.02
CA LEU A 113 -7.67 14.20 -6.68
C LEU A 113 -8.25 15.23 -5.69
N ASN A 114 -7.43 15.75 -4.76
CA ASN A 114 -7.88 16.84 -3.88
C ASN A 114 -8.18 18.13 -4.68
N VAL A 115 -7.29 18.51 -5.60
CA VAL A 115 -7.48 19.67 -6.48
C VAL A 115 -8.73 19.49 -7.34
N TYR A 116 -8.87 18.33 -8.00
CA TYR A 116 -10.04 18.02 -8.83
C TYR A 116 -11.36 18.09 -8.03
N ASN A 117 -11.39 17.49 -6.83
CA ASN A 117 -12.57 17.50 -5.97
C ASN A 117 -12.91 18.91 -5.44
N HIS A 118 -11.91 19.77 -5.25
CA HIS A 118 -12.11 21.18 -4.87
C HIS A 118 -12.72 22.01 -6.01
N HIS A 119 -12.32 21.76 -7.26
CA HIS A 119 -12.93 22.40 -8.44
C HIS A 119 -14.37 21.92 -8.67
N GLN A 120 -14.65 20.63 -8.48
CA GLN A 120 -16.00 20.09 -8.69
C GLN A 120 -17.02 20.60 -7.66
N LYS A 121 -16.60 20.80 -6.39
CA LYS A 121 -17.47 21.40 -5.35
C LYS A 121 -17.88 22.85 -5.62
N ARG A 122 -17.13 23.61 -6.45
CA ARG A 122 -17.54 24.96 -6.87
C ARG A 122 -18.56 24.93 -8.00
N SER A 123 -18.41 24.03 -8.96
CA SER A 123 -19.29 23.96 -10.14
C SER A 123 -20.73 23.56 -9.80
N THR A 124 -20.98 22.78 -8.74
CA THR A 124 -22.37 22.41 -8.34
C THR A 124 -23.08 23.45 -7.48
N ARG A 125 -22.39 24.51 -7.00
CA ARG A 125 -23.05 25.63 -6.29
C ARG A 125 -23.63 26.69 -7.24
N GLU A 126 -23.38 26.58 -8.54
CA GLU A 126 -23.83 27.53 -9.56
C GLU A 126 -25.03 27.02 -10.38
N ALA A 127 -25.78 26.04 -9.88
CA ALA A 127 -27.13 25.76 -10.39
C ALA A 127 -28.14 26.52 -9.52
N PRO A 128 -28.45 27.80 -9.83
CA PRO A 128 -29.56 28.47 -9.18
C PRO A 128 -30.84 27.72 -9.55
N THR A 129 -31.69 27.56 -8.54
CA THR A 129 -33.09 27.15 -8.65
C THR A 129 -33.76 27.85 -9.83
N SER A 130 -34.16 27.09 -10.84
CA SER A 130 -35.20 27.46 -11.80
C SER A 130 -36.48 26.73 -11.44
#